data_AF-A0A3D2M4Y0-F1
#
_entry.id   AF-A0A3D2M4Y0-F1
#
_cell.length_a   1.000
_cell.length_b   1.000
_cell.length_c   1.000
_cell.angle_alpha   90.00
_cell.angle_beta   90.00
_cell.angle_gamma   90.00
#
_symmetry.space_group_name_H-M   'P 1'
#
loop_
_entity.id
_entity.type
_entity.pdbx_description
1 polymer ?
#
loop_
_entity_poly.entity_id
_entity_poly.type
_entity_poly.pdbx_seq_one_letter_code
_entity_poly.pdbx_strand_id
1 'polypeptide(L)'
;MHKLTLQLYLHGNWHDAMQLSFNIPEAGLASPCSFGYLTEYLASHLDNLGCHTSQAVSATLPLAWDAYREPQVPAFVHDLLPAGAARRFLLERLAISAAETMQADLLLLARCTPAPIGHLRVKEAVEAMAGAPAIGFSREEVVSRDTRFLEYAYEQGAAIGGATGAGGEAPKLLLAEGTQGLLYPDASLADEEVHQHWFVKFPRNRGSETDRNILRSEYCYYQALNRLGIETVAHQGLALEEAGKPSLWMQRFDRQVTGEGVNRLAVESIYSLAGITRPGSFMLHTDAIGTLTKIWIAAGQQEEIPRLLSE
;
A
#
# COMPACT_ATOMS: atom_id res chain seq x y z
N MET A 1 -4.40 -25.51 -5.73
CA MET A 1 -4.42 -24.24 -6.50
C MET A 1 -5.38 -23.28 -5.81
N HIS A 2 -4.92 -22.06 -5.52
CA HIS A 2 -5.71 -20.98 -4.92
C HIS A 2 -5.70 -19.77 -5.86
N LYS A 3 -6.80 -19.02 -5.93
CA LYS A 3 -6.95 -17.89 -6.84
C LYS A 3 -7.29 -16.63 -6.07
N LEU A 4 -6.68 -15.52 -6.49
CA LEU A 4 -7.03 -14.18 -6.02
C LEU A 4 -7.25 -13.26 -7.20
N THR A 5 -8.16 -12.31 -7.03
CA THR A 5 -8.51 -11.33 -8.05
C THR A 5 -7.96 -9.97 -7.65
N LEU A 6 -7.07 -9.43 -8.47
CA LEU A 6 -6.60 -8.06 -8.31
C LEU A 6 -7.62 -7.12 -8.95
N GLN A 7 -8.10 -6.19 -8.14
CA GLN A 7 -8.90 -5.07 -8.61
C GLN A 7 -8.04 -3.83 -8.78
N LEU A 8 -8.38 -3.05 -9.80
CA LEU A 8 -7.71 -1.82 -10.18
C LEU A 8 -8.74 -0.70 -10.22
N TYR A 9 -8.45 0.43 -9.57
CA TYR A 9 -9.35 1.58 -9.54
C TYR A 9 -9.10 2.54 -10.71
N LEU A 10 -10.11 2.75 -11.55
CA LEU A 10 -10.10 3.73 -12.64
C LEU A 10 -11.46 4.40 -12.76
N HIS A 11 -11.42 5.72 -13.01
CA HIS A 11 -12.61 6.52 -13.35
C HIS A 11 -13.77 6.29 -12.36
N GLY A 12 -13.50 6.41 -11.07
CA GLY A 12 -14.53 6.28 -10.04
C GLY A 12 -14.84 4.84 -9.61
N ASN A 13 -14.32 3.83 -10.30
CA ASN A 13 -14.80 2.45 -10.18
C ASN A 13 -13.66 1.44 -9.97
N TRP A 14 -13.96 0.38 -9.22
CA TRP A 14 -13.10 -0.79 -9.08
C TRP A 14 -13.40 -1.81 -10.17
N HIS A 15 -12.37 -2.23 -10.90
CA HIS A 15 -12.47 -3.20 -11.99
C HIS A 15 -11.71 -4.46 -11.62
N ASP A 16 -12.30 -5.64 -11.83
CA ASP A 16 -11.57 -6.90 -11.77
C ASP A 16 -10.57 -6.92 -12.95
N ALA A 17 -9.28 -6.73 -12.67
CA ALA A 17 -8.28 -6.46 -13.70
C ALA A 17 -7.42 -7.68 -14.04
N MET A 18 -6.98 -8.42 -13.02
CA MET A 18 -6.04 -9.54 -13.18
C MET A 18 -6.38 -10.68 -12.22
N GLN A 19 -6.17 -11.92 -12.67
CA GLN A 19 -6.26 -13.10 -11.81
C GLN A 19 -4.86 -13.62 -11.49
N LEU A 20 -4.58 -13.84 -10.20
CA LEU A 20 -3.40 -14.55 -9.72
C LEU A 20 -3.80 -15.98 -9.36
N SER A 21 -3.10 -16.99 -9.89
CA SER A 21 -3.30 -18.41 -9.58
C SER A 21 -2.05 -19.01 -8.93
N PHE A 22 -2.15 -19.31 -7.65
CA PHE A 22 -1.11 -19.93 -6.83
C PHE A 22 -1.19 -21.45 -6.97
N ASN A 23 -0.20 -22.04 -7.62
CA ASN A 23 -0.20 -23.47 -7.93
C ASN A 23 0.03 -24.34 -6.68
N ILE A 24 0.89 -23.87 -5.76
CA ILE A 24 1.25 -24.53 -4.50
C ILE A 24 0.99 -23.52 -3.35
N PRO A 25 -0.27 -23.31 -2.95
CA PRO A 25 -0.64 -22.27 -1.99
C PRO A 25 0.10 -22.34 -0.65
N GLU A 26 0.53 -23.55 -0.25
CA GLU A 26 1.28 -23.81 0.98
C GLU A 26 2.66 -23.13 0.95
N ALA A 27 3.21 -22.85 -0.23
CA ALA A 27 4.45 -22.09 -0.40
C ALA A 27 4.25 -20.57 -0.33
N GLY A 28 3.00 -20.09 -0.17
CA GLY A 28 2.65 -18.67 -0.11
C GLY A 28 3.17 -17.87 -1.30
N LEU A 29 3.97 -16.83 -1.04
CA LEU A 29 4.54 -15.99 -2.11
C LEU A 29 5.62 -16.69 -2.94
N ALA A 30 6.21 -17.77 -2.42
CA ALA A 30 7.14 -18.62 -3.16
C ALA A 30 6.40 -19.67 -4.00
N SER A 31 5.07 -19.69 -3.99
CA SER A 31 4.29 -20.54 -4.88
C SER A 31 4.53 -20.15 -6.34
N PRO A 32 4.78 -21.13 -7.24
CA PRO A 32 4.68 -20.88 -8.68
C PRO A 32 3.32 -20.25 -9.00
N CYS A 33 3.36 -19.14 -9.71
CA CYS A 33 2.21 -18.29 -9.93
C CYS A 33 1.92 -18.19 -11.42
N SER A 34 0.66 -18.44 -11.81
CA SER A 34 0.19 -18.14 -13.17
C SER A 34 -0.75 -16.95 -13.09
N PHE A 35 -0.57 -15.96 -13.96
CA PHE A 35 -1.34 -14.72 -13.90
C PHE A 35 -1.52 -14.11 -15.28
N GLY A 36 -2.53 -13.27 -15.41
CA GLY A 36 -2.84 -12.55 -16.63
C GLY A 36 -4.04 -11.65 -16.43
N TYR A 37 -4.13 -10.60 -17.25
CA TYR A 37 -5.30 -9.73 -17.24
C TYR A 37 -6.55 -10.52 -17.60
N LEU A 38 -7.68 -10.15 -16.99
CA LEU A 38 -8.97 -10.75 -17.32
C LEU A 38 -9.42 -10.29 -18.70
N THR A 39 -9.98 -11.22 -19.48
CA THR A 39 -10.47 -10.96 -20.85
C THR A 39 -11.46 -9.79 -20.86
N GLU A 40 -12.36 -9.74 -19.90
CA GLU A 40 -13.38 -8.69 -19.76
C GLU A 40 -12.75 -7.32 -19.50
N TYR A 41 -11.67 -7.26 -18.72
CA TYR A 41 -10.92 -6.04 -18.46
C TYR A 41 -10.17 -5.55 -19.70
N LEU A 42 -9.50 -6.46 -20.42
CA LEU A 42 -8.82 -6.12 -21.66
C LEU A 42 -9.80 -5.66 -22.75
N ALA A 43 -10.96 -6.30 -22.84
CA ALA A 43 -12.01 -5.95 -23.81
C ALA A 43 -12.58 -4.54 -23.56
N SER A 44 -12.65 -4.09 -22.31
CA SER A 44 -13.07 -2.71 -21.97
C SER A 44 -11.95 -1.67 -22.11
N HIS A 45 -10.70 -2.10 -22.32
CA HIS A 45 -9.51 -1.23 -22.41
C HIS A 45 -8.67 -1.50 -23.67
N LEU A 46 -9.30 -1.88 -24.79
CA LEU A 46 -8.61 -2.22 -26.05
C LEU A 46 -7.68 -1.11 -26.56
N ASP A 47 -8.10 0.14 -26.44
CA ASP A 47 -7.32 1.30 -26.87
C ASP A 47 -6.08 1.55 -25.98
N ASN A 48 -6.00 0.89 -24.83
CA ASN A 48 -4.90 0.99 -23.87
C ASN A 48 -3.96 -0.24 -23.91
N LEU A 49 -4.12 -1.16 -24.87
CA LEU A 49 -3.19 -2.28 -25.00
C LEU A 49 -1.75 -1.78 -25.17
N GLY A 50 -0.83 -2.37 -24.43
CA GLY A 50 0.57 -1.95 -24.34
C GLY A 50 0.83 -0.79 -23.36
N CYS A 51 -0.18 -0.23 -22.69
CA CYS A 51 0.06 0.83 -21.73
C CYS A 51 0.82 0.32 -20.49
N HIS A 52 1.72 1.16 -19.96
CA HIS A 52 2.50 0.90 -18.74
C HIS A 52 2.02 1.73 -17.54
N THR A 53 0.96 2.52 -17.71
CA THR A 53 0.51 3.55 -16.76
C THR A 53 -0.62 3.03 -15.87
N SER A 54 -1.47 3.93 -15.36
CA SER A 54 -2.48 3.61 -14.34
C SER A 54 -3.48 2.52 -14.73
N GLN A 55 -3.65 2.20 -16.02
CA GLN A 55 -4.51 1.11 -16.45
C GLN A 55 -3.87 -0.27 -16.27
N ALA A 56 -2.55 -0.35 -16.10
CA ALA A 56 -1.79 -1.56 -15.84
C ALA A 56 -1.62 -1.81 -14.34
N VAL A 57 -1.57 -3.10 -13.95
CA VAL A 57 -1.32 -3.49 -12.54
C VAL A 57 0.14 -3.28 -12.12
N SER A 58 1.05 -3.10 -13.08
CA SER A 58 2.46 -2.77 -12.85
C SER A 58 3.02 -2.14 -14.11
N ALA A 59 3.94 -1.20 -13.96
CA ALA A 59 4.65 -0.60 -15.09
C ALA A 59 5.55 -1.60 -15.83
N THR A 60 5.86 -2.74 -15.20
CA THR A 60 6.62 -3.85 -15.83
C THR A 60 5.73 -4.88 -16.53
N LEU A 61 4.41 -4.80 -16.36
CA LEU A 61 3.42 -5.71 -16.93
C LEU A 61 2.37 -4.91 -17.71
N PRO A 62 2.69 -4.45 -18.94
CA PRO A 62 1.75 -3.67 -19.73
C PRO A 62 0.48 -4.46 -20.06
N LEU A 63 -0.58 -3.74 -20.42
CA LEU A 63 -1.87 -4.35 -20.80
C LEU A 63 -1.69 -5.25 -22.02
N ALA A 64 -1.78 -6.56 -21.81
CA ALA A 64 -1.57 -7.56 -22.84
C ALA A 64 -2.46 -8.80 -22.59
N TRP A 65 -2.73 -9.53 -23.68
CA TRP A 65 -3.49 -10.79 -23.67
C TRP A 65 -2.67 -11.98 -23.16
N ASP A 66 -1.37 -11.80 -23.02
CA ASP A 66 -0.47 -12.84 -22.58
C ASP A 66 -0.79 -13.29 -21.14
N ALA A 67 -0.74 -14.61 -20.95
CA ALA A 67 -0.74 -15.22 -19.64
C ALA A 67 0.69 -15.62 -19.28
N TYR A 68 1.10 -15.28 -18.07
CA TYR A 68 2.45 -15.52 -17.56
C TYR A 68 2.44 -16.67 -16.58
N ARG A 69 3.58 -17.35 -16.48
CA ARG A 69 3.84 -18.36 -15.46
C ARG A 69 5.24 -18.16 -14.92
N GLU A 70 5.31 -17.77 -13.66
CA GLU A 70 6.56 -17.46 -12.98
C GLU A 70 6.80 -18.46 -11.83
N PRO A 71 8.06 -18.68 -11.43
CA PRO A 71 8.41 -19.60 -10.35
C PRO A 71 7.93 -19.12 -8.97
N GLN A 72 7.57 -17.85 -8.85
CA GLN A 72 7.04 -17.21 -7.65
C GLN A 72 6.04 -16.10 -8.03
N VAL A 73 5.45 -15.45 -7.05
CA VAL A 73 4.53 -14.32 -7.26
C VAL A 73 5.26 -13.11 -7.88
N PRO A 74 4.59 -12.32 -8.75
CA PRO A 74 5.16 -11.08 -9.30
C PRO A 74 5.59 -10.08 -8.22
N ALA A 75 6.66 -9.33 -8.49
CA ALA A 75 7.27 -8.44 -7.50
C ALA A 75 6.30 -7.37 -6.97
N PHE A 76 5.45 -6.79 -7.82
CA PHE A 76 4.50 -5.73 -7.42
C PHE A 76 3.48 -6.18 -6.37
N VAL A 77 3.17 -7.47 -6.31
CA VAL A 77 2.24 -8.00 -5.30
C VAL A 77 2.82 -7.86 -3.89
N HIS A 78 4.14 -7.83 -3.76
CA HIS A 78 4.80 -7.60 -2.46
C HIS A 78 4.55 -6.19 -1.92
N ASP A 79 4.31 -5.20 -2.78
CA ASP A 79 4.00 -3.83 -2.36
C ASP A 79 2.60 -3.71 -1.72
N LEU A 80 1.69 -4.64 -2.03
CA LEU A 80 0.34 -4.66 -1.47
C LEU A 80 0.31 -5.19 -0.04
N LEU A 81 1.30 -6.00 0.34
CA LEU A 81 1.27 -6.74 1.59
C LEU A 81 1.60 -5.88 2.81
N PRO A 82 0.94 -6.13 3.96
CA PRO A 82 1.44 -5.64 5.23
C PRO A 82 2.82 -6.26 5.51
N ALA A 83 3.76 -5.42 5.95
CA ALA A 83 5.14 -5.81 6.27
C ALA A 83 5.49 -5.47 7.74
N GLY A 84 6.62 -6.01 8.19
CA GLY A 84 7.23 -5.80 9.51
C GLY A 84 6.27 -5.83 10.71
N ALA A 85 6.05 -4.69 11.35
CA ALA A 85 5.26 -4.62 12.59
C ALA A 85 3.80 -4.99 12.36
N ALA A 86 3.20 -4.50 11.27
CA ALA A 86 1.83 -4.85 10.89
C ALA A 86 1.69 -6.33 10.61
N ARG A 87 2.63 -6.90 9.84
CA ARG A 87 2.69 -8.34 9.56
C ARG A 87 2.74 -9.15 10.86
N ARG A 88 3.69 -8.87 11.76
CA ARG A 88 3.83 -9.61 13.04
C ARG A 88 2.55 -9.61 13.86
N PHE A 89 1.91 -8.44 13.99
CA PHE A 89 0.64 -8.32 14.73
C PHE A 89 -0.46 -9.18 14.10
N LEU A 90 -0.63 -9.10 12.77
CA LEU A 90 -1.67 -9.86 12.06
C LEU A 90 -1.44 -11.38 12.16
N LEU A 91 -0.19 -11.84 12.10
CA LEU A 91 0.14 -13.26 12.27
C LEU A 91 -0.22 -13.78 13.66
N GLU A 92 0.14 -13.04 14.72
CA GLU A 92 -0.21 -13.38 16.10
C GLU A 92 -1.73 -13.44 16.29
N ARG A 93 -2.46 -12.44 15.77
CA ARG A 93 -3.92 -12.35 15.89
C ARG A 93 -4.65 -13.46 15.14
N LEU A 94 -4.21 -13.80 13.93
CA LEU A 94 -4.81 -14.87 13.13
C LEU A 94 -4.46 -16.28 13.65
N ALA A 95 -3.72 -16.38 14.75
CA ALA A 95 -3.25 -17.62 15.36
C ALA A 95 -2.53 -18.53 14.35
N ILE A 96 -1.86 -17.93 13.36
CA ILE A 96 -1.12 -18.67 12.34
C ILE A 96 0.12 -19.24 13.00
N SER A 97 0.23 -20.56 12.98
CA SER A 97 1.36 -21.24 13.63
C SER A 97 2.66 -20.99 12.87
N ALA A 98 3.80 -21.16 13.54
CA ALA A 98 5.11 -21.07 12.90
C ALA A 98 5.27 -22.07 11.73
N ALA A 99 4.55 -23.19 11.74
CA ALA A 99 4.53 -24.19 10.68
C ALA A 99 3.81 -23.71 9.41
N GLU A 100 2.90 -22.73 9.53
CA GLU A 100 2.11 -22.15 8.45
C GLU A 100 2.69 -20.82 7.95
N THR A 101 3.85 -20.40 8.46
CA THR A 101 4.47 -19.10 8.15
C THR A 101 4.68 -18.89 6.66
N MET A 102 4.98 -19.95 5.90
CA MET A 102 5.14 -19.85 4.44
C MET A 102 3.81 -19.53 3.75
N GLN A 103 2.70 -20.12 4.19
CA GLN A 103 1.36 -19.83 3.66
C GLN A 103 0.80 -18.50 4.16
N ALA A 104 1.31 -18.02 5.30
CA ALA A 104 0.77 -16.87 5.99
C ALA A 104 0.69 -15.61 5.12
N ASP A 105 1.68 -15.36 4.26
CA ASP A 105 1.68 -14.19 3.40
C ASP A 105 0.58 -14.24 2.33
N LEU A 106 0.22 -15.43 1.83
CA LEU A 106 -0.93 -15.60 0.93
C LEU A 106 -2.24 -15.33 1.67
N LEU A 107 -2.36 -15.76 2.93
CA LEU A 107 -3.53 -15.47 3.74
C LEU A 107 -3.66 -13.96 4.03
N LEU A 108 -2.54 -13.30 4.36
CA LEU A 108 -2.50 -11.85 4.56
C LEU A 108 -2.86 -11.11 3.27
N LEU A 109 -2.37 -11.55 2.11
CA LEU A 109 -2.78 -11.00 0.82
C LEU A 109 -4.30 -11.10 0.64
N ALA A 110 -4.86 -12.28 0.89
CA ALA A 110 -6.28 -12.57 0.69
C ALA A 110 -7.23 -11.87 1.68
N ARG A 111 -6.75 -11.44 2.86
CA ARG A 111 -7.60 -10.91 3.94
C ARG A 111 -7.28 -9.49 4.41
N CYS A 112 -6.05 -9.03 4.18
CA CYS A 112 -5.54 -7.80 4.78
C CYS A 112 -5.11 -6.76 3.74
N THR A 113 -5.57 -6.87 2.49
CA THR A 113 -5.28 -5.89 1.43
C THR A 113 -6.53 -5.28 0.79
N PRO A 114 -7.52 -4.79 1.58
CA PRO A 114 -8.74 -4.18 1.06
C PRO A 114 -8.53 -2.75 0.52
N ALA A 115 -7.53 -2.03 1.02
CA ALA A 115 -7.14 -0.69 0.56
C ALA A 115 -5.64 -0.39 0.79
N PRO A 116 -4.73 -1.15 0.14
CA PRO A 116 -3.29 -0.90 0.25
C PRO A 116 -2.89 0.45 -0.37
N ILE A 117 -1.59 0.73 -0.35
CA ILE A 117 -1.01 1.90 -1.06
C ILE A 117 -1.25 1.73 -2.56
N GLY A 118 -1.54 2.84 -3.23
CA GLY A 118 -1.84 2.89 -4.66
C GLY A 118 -3.31 2.64 -4.96
N HIS A 119 -3.60 2.26 -6.20
CA HIS A 119 -4.96 2.08 -6.71
C HIS A 119 -5.38 0.61 -6.83
N LEU A 120 -4.55 -0.33 -6.36
CA LEU A 120 -4.82 -1.77 -6.43
C LEU A 120 -5.41 -2.27 -5.12
N ARG A 121 -6.14 -3.38 -5.16
CA ARG A 121 -6.55 -4.16 -3.99
C ARG A 121 -6.82 -5.61 -4.37
N VAL A 122 -6.95 -6.48 -3.37
CA VAL A 122 -7.42 -7.85 -3.57
C VAL A 122 -8.93 -7.89 -3.32
N LYS A 123 -9.70 -8.36 -4.31
CA LYS A 123 -11.16 -8.44 -4.25
C LYS A 123 -11.63 -9.23 -3.03
N GLU A 124 -11.02 -10.39 -2.81
CA GLU A 124 -11.38 -11.31 -1.74
C GLU A 124 -11.16 -10.69 -0.34
N ALA A 125 -10.21 -9.74 -0.20
CA ALA A 125 -9.99 -9.03 1.05
C ALA A 125 -11.13 -8.05 1.36
N VAL A 126 -11.69 -7.39 0.34
CA VAL A 126 -12.84 -6.50 0.50
C VAL A 126 -14.11 -7.30 0.79
N GLU A 127 -14.32 -8.40 0.08
CA GLU A 127 -15.45 -9.30 0.30
C GLU A 127 -15.44 -9.90 1.71
N ALA A 128 -14.25 -10.23 2.25
CA ALA A 128 -14.10 -10.72 3.61
C ALA A 128 -14.52 -9.68 4.68
N MET A 129 -14.49 -8.39 4.36
CA MET A 129 -14.94 -7.31 5.24
C MET A 129 -16.43 -6.95 5.05
N ALA A 130 -17.07 -7.44 3.98
CA ALA A 130 -18.42 -7.05 3.62
C ALA A 130 -19.41 -7.34 4.76
N GLY A 131 -20.18 -6.32 5.16
CA GLY A 131 -21.20 -6.41 6.21
C GLY A 131 -20.70 -6.18 7.63
N ALA A 132 -19.39 -5.96 7.86
CA ALA A 132 -18.91 -5.47 9.14
C ALA A 132 -19.30 -3.99 9.33
N PRO A 133 -19.83 -3.59 10.51
CA PRO A 133 -20.15 -2.19 10.76
C PRO A 133 -18.87 -1.35 10.84
N ALA A 134 -18.88 -0.18 10.22
CA ALA A 134 -17.81 0.80 10.33
C ALA A 134 -17.84 1.45 11.73
N ILE A 135 -16.78 1.23 12.51
CA ILE A 135 -16.62 1.82 13.84
C ILE A 135 -15.65 3.01 13.71
N GLY A 136 -16.16 4.20 14.03
CA GLY A 136 -15.38 5.43 14.05
C GLY A 136 -14.75 5.70 15.41
N PHE A 137 -13.57 6.29 15.40
CA PHE A 137 -12.79 6.65 16.58
C PHE A 137 -12.43 8.12 16.55
N SER A 138 -12.47 8.78 17.69
CA SER A 138 -11.96 10.15 17.80
C SER A 138 -10.45 10.18 17.56
N ARG A 139 -9.94 11.36 17.18
CA ARG A 139 -8.50 11.58 17.04
C ARG A 139 -7.74 11.29 18.34
N GLU A 140 -8.33 11.60 19.50
CA GLU A 140 -7.75 11.31 20.81
C GLU A 140 -7.62 9.80 21.08
N GLU A 141 -8.61 8.99 20.72
CA GLU A 141 -8.54 7.52 20.82
C GLU A 141 -7.43 6.94 19.92
N VAL A 142 -7.24 7.49 18.72
CA VAL A 142 -6.15 7.07 17.83
C VAL A 142 -4.78 7.46 18.37
N VAL A 143 -4.63 8.70 18.84
CA VAL A 143 -3.38 9.25 19.38
C VAL A 143 -2.96 8.52 20.67
N SER A 144 -3.92 8.27 21.57
CA SER A 144 -3.71 7.49 22.80
C SER A 144 -3.44 6.01 22.52
N ARG A 145 -3.67 5.55 21.28
CA ARG A 145 -3.54 4.17 20.84
C ARG A 145 -4.38 3.23 21.71
N ASP A 146 -5.64 3.59 21.90
CA ASP A 146 -6.58 2.74 22.62
C ASP A 146 -6.51 1.31 22.07
N THR A 147 -6.42 0.32 22.97
CA THR A 147 -6.25 -1.08 22.58
C THR A 147 -7.38 -1.53 21.65
N ARG A 148 -8.63 -1.11 21.92
CA ARG A 148 -9.79 -1.45 21.08
C ARG A 148 -9.64 -0.89 19.68
N PHE A 149 -9.15 0.35 19.56
CA PHE A 149 -8.89 0.97 18.25
C PHE A 149 -7.83 0.20 17.48
N LEU A 150 -6.68 -0.08 18.09
CA LEU A 150 -5.61 -0.78 17.40
C LEU A 150 -6.09 -2.14 16.90
N GLU A 151 -6.70 -2.94 17.77
CA GLU A 151 -7.23 -4.26 17.42
C GLU A 151 -8.18 -4.20 16.23
N TYR A 152 -9.17 -3.30 16.28
CA TYR A 152 -10.12 -3.11 15.20
C TYR A 152 -9.44 -2.63 13.90
N ALA A 153 -8.50 -1.69 13.99
CA ALA A 153 -7.79 -1.17 12.83
C ALA A 153 -6.98 -2.24 12.11
N TYR A 154 -6.30 -3.13 12.84
CA TYR A 154 -5.61 -4.26 12.25
C TYR A 154 -6.58 -5.25 11.59
N GLU A 155 -7.71 -5.56 12.23
CA GLU A 155 -8.72 -6.48 11.68
C GLU A 155 -9.33 -5.98 10.37
N GLN A 156 -9.48 -4.67 10.21
CA GLN A 156 -10.00 -4.04 9.00
C GLN A 156 -8.93 -3.73 7.94
N GLY A 157 -7.70 -4.26 8.10
CA GLY A 157 -6.63 -4.07 7.12
C GLY A 157 -6.05 -2.65 7.06
N ALA A 158 -6.27 -1.81 8.08
CA ALA A 158 -5.71 -0.46 8.16
C ALA A 158 -4.18 -0.46 8.29
N ALA A 159 -3.62 -1.57 8.76
CA ALA A 159 -2.22 -1.65 9.12
C ALA A 159 -1.34 -1.93 7.91
N ILE A 160 -0.30 -1.12 7.77
CA ILE A 160 0.68 -1.28 6.69
C ILE A 160 2.09 -1.46 7.23
N GLY A 161 2.93 -2.13 6.45
CA GLY A 161 4.35 -2.25 6.75
C GLY A 161 5.18 -1.12 6.17
N GLY A 162 6.42 -0.99 6.62
CA GLY A 162 7.40 -0.18 5.91
C GLY A 162 8.12 -0.96 4.82
N ALA A 163 8.49 -0.28 3.74
CA ALA A 163 9.37 -0.80 2.69
C ALA A 163 10.82 -1.11 3.16
N THR A 164 11.12 -0.98 4.46
CA THR A 164 12.49 -1.09 4.99
C THR A 164 12.60 -2.31 5.89
N GLY A 165 13.23 -3.39 5.41
CA GLY A 165 13.46 -4.65 6.12
C GLY A 165 14.40 -4.59 7.34
N ALA A 166 14.51 -3.45 8.02
CA ALA A 166 15.23 -3.32 9.27
C ALA A 166 14.32 -3.70 10.44
N GLY A 167 14.76 -4.66 11.27
CA GLY A 167 14.08 -5.02 12.51
C GLY A 167 13.85 -3.79 13.39
N GLY A 168 12.58 -3.50 13.68
CA GLY A 168 12.17 -2.35 14.50
C GLY A 168 11.24 -1.36 13.80
N GLU A 169 10.39 -1.83 12.87
CA GLU A 169 9.46 -0.96 12.15
C GLU A 169 8.47 -0.20 13.06
N ALA A 170 8.20 1.04 12.67
CA ALA A 170 7.18 1.91 13.26
C ALA A 170 5.79 1.35 12.92
N PRO A 171 4.88 1.20 13.90
CA PRO A 171 3.48 0.94 13.58
C PRO A 171 2.97 2.06 12.68
N LYS A 172 2.29 1.66 11.60
CA LYS A 172 1.78 2.54 10.58
C LYS A 172 0.33 2.18 10.29
N LEU A 173 -0.53 3.18 10.24
CA LEU A 173 -1.96 3.01 9.96
C LEU A 173 -2.37 3.87 8.77
N LEU A 174 -3.20 3.29 7.92
CA LEU A 174 -3.97 3.98 6.89
C LEU A 174 -5.38 4.19 7.42
N LEU A 175 -5.81 5.44 7.54
CA LEU A 175 -7.11 5.80 8.09
C LEU A 175 -7.86 6.69 7.12
N ALA A 176 -9.18 6.60 7.12
CA ALA A 176 -10.09 7.57 6.53
C ALA A 176 -10.73 8.41 7.64
N GLU A 177 -10.73 9.72 7.50
CA GLU A 177 -11.52 10.64 8.31
C GLU A 177 -12.85 10.89 7.61
N GLY A 178 -13.94 10.56 8.29
CA GLY A 178 -15.29 10.84 7.78
C GLY A 178 -15.65 12.32 7.92
N THR A 179 -16.71 12.75 7.22
CA THR A 179 -17.24 14.13 7.29
C THR A 179 -17.65 14.59 8.70
N GLN A 180 -17.84 13.65 9.63
CA GLN A 180 -18.14 13.92 11.05
C GLN A 180 -16.89 14.07 11.93
N GLY A 181 -15.68 13.98 11.35
CA GLY A 181 -14.40 14.10 12.07
C GLY A 181 -13.95 12.83 12.81
N LEU A 182 -14.69 11.72 12.67
CA LEU A 182 -14.28 10.41 13.19
C LEU A 182 -13.32 9.72 12.21
N LEU A 183 -12.43 8.90 12.76
CA LEU A 183 -11.40 8.16 12.05
C LEU A 183 -11.75 6.68 11.98
N TYR A 184 -11.52 6.10 10.80
CA TYR A 184 -11.87 4.74 10.46
C TYR A 184 -10.66 4.09 9.78
N PRO A 185 -10.52 2.76 9.84
CA PRO A 185 -9.68 2.03 8.89
C PRO A 185 -10.00 2.43 7.45
N ASP A 186 -8.97 2.64 6.62
CA ASP A 186 -9.10 3.26 5.29
C ASP A 186 -10.18 2.62 4.38
N ALA A 187 -10.36 1.30 4.48
CA ALA A 187 -11.30 0.54 3.67
C ALA A 187 -12.74 0.46 4.26
N SER A 188 -13.00 1.07 5.41
CA SER A 188 -14.27 0.89 6.14
C SER A 188 -15.36 1.90 5.80
N LEU A 189 -15.02 3.05 5.21
CA LEU A 189 -16.00 4.07 4.80
C LEU A 189 -16.27 4.02 3.31
N ALA A 190 -17.48 4.40 2.92
CA ALA A 190 -17.80 4.71 1.54
C ALA A 190 -17.10 6.01 1.12
N ASP A 191 -16.68 6.10 -0.15
CA ASP A 191 -15.88 7.22 -0.66
C ASP A 191 -16.56 8.58 -0.47
N GLU A 192 -17.89 8.62 -0.54
CA GLU A 192 -18.70 9.84 -0.39
C GLU A 192 -18.73 10.37 1.06
N GLU A 193 -18.43 9.51 2.02
CA GLU A 193 -18.41 9.84 3.44
C GLU A 193 -17.03 10.32 3.91
N VAL A 194 -16.00 10.19 3.07
CA VAL A 194 -14.61 10.51 3.42
C VAL A 194 -14.32 12.00 3.20
N HIS A 195 -13.80 12.63 4.23
CA HIS A 195 -13.23 13.98 4.18
C HIS A 195 -11.74 13.95 3.82
N GLN A 196 -10.96 13.03 4.40
CA GLN A 196 -9.52 12.94 4.17
C GLN A 196 -8.98 11.53 4.44
N HIS A 197 -7.94 11.14 3.72
CA HIS A 197 -7.16 9.93 4.03
C HIS A 197 -5.82 10.26 4.69
N TRP A 198 -5.47 9.46 5.70
CA TRP A 198 -4.34 9.67 6.59
C TRP A 198 -3.38 8.48 6.54
N PHE A 199 -2.09 8.81 6.61
CA PHE A 199 -1.02 7.90 6.92
C PHE A 199 -0.41 8.30 8.26
N VAL A 200 -0.61 7.47 9.28
CA VAL A 200 -0.22 7.77 10.66
C VAL A 200 0.95 6.88 11.06
N LYS A 201 2.06 7.48 11.50
CA LYS A 201 3.25 6.81 12.00
C LYS A 201 3.35 6.94 13.52
N PHE A 202 3.74 5.86 14.17
CA PHE A 202 4.04 5.82 15.60
C PHE A 202 5.52 5.48 15.86
N PRO A 203 6.04 5.75 17.06
CA PRO A 203 7.40 5.39 17.42
C PRO A 203 7.63 3.89 17.27
N ARG A 204 8.83 3.55 16.83
CA ARG A 204 9.33 2.19 16.67
C ARG A 204 9.41 1.47 18.02
N ASN A 205 9.48 0.14 17.97
CA ASN A 205 9.77 -0.71 19.13
C ASN A 205 8.86 -0.42 20.34
N ARG A 206 9.44 -0.38 21.55
CA ARG A 206 8.73 -0.01 22.79
C ARG A 206 8.47 1.50 22.88
N GLY A 207 8.97 2.30 21.94
CA GLY A 207 8.84 3.76 21.93
C GLY A 207 9.75 4.43 22.95
N SER A 208 11.05 4.09 22.91
CA SER A 208 12.09 4.76 23.70
C SER A 208 12.16 6.25 23.34
N GLU A 209 12.84 7.06 24.16
CA GLU A 209 12.99 8.49 23.84
C GLU A 209 13.69 8.70 22.49
N THR A 210 14.65 7.85 22.14
CA THR A 210 15.29 7.85 20.81
C THR A 210 14.27 7.55 19.70
N ASP A 211 13.42 6.52 19.85
CA ASP A 211 12.39 6.20 18.86
C ASP A 211 11.39 7.35 18.66
N ARG A 212 11.05 8.05 19.75
CA ARG A 212 10.18 9.23 19.73
C ARG A 212 10.85 10.39 19.01
N ASN A 213 12.11 10.67 19.33
CA ASN A 213 12.88 11.74 18.70
C ASN A 213 13.15 11.50 17.21
N ILE A 214 13.29 10.25 16.79
CA ILE A 214 13.34 9.91 15.35
C ILE A 214 12.05 10.38 14.66
N LEU A 215 10.89 10.08 15.24
CA LEU A 215 9.59 10.47 14.66
C LEU A 215 9.40 12.00 14.64
N ARG A 216 9.79 12.70 15.72
CA ARG A 216 9.79 14.17 15.77
C ARG A 216 10.74 14.78 14.73
N SER A 217 11.91 14.17 14.55
CA SER A 217 12.88 14.62 13.56
C SER A 217 12.31 14.47 12.14
N GLU A 218 11.63 13.37 11.85
CA GLU A 218 10.94 13.16 10.56
C GLU A 218 9.92 14.27 10.26
N TYR A 219 9.12 14.67 11.24
CA TYR A 219 8.23 15.83 11.13
C TYR A 219 8.98 17.14 10.82
N CYS A 220 10.09 17.40 11.52
CA CYS A 220 10.94 18.57 11.27
C CYS A 220 11.55 18.55 9.86
N TYR A 221 11.99 17.39 9.37
CA TYR A 221 12.52 17.26 8.01
C TYR A 221 11.47 17.59 6.96
N TYR A 222 10.24 17.08 7.09
CA TYR A 222 9.16 17.43 6.16
C TYR A 222 8.86 18.93 6.16
N GLN A 223 8.82 19.58 7.32
CA GLN A 223 8.65 21.04 7.39
C GLN A 223 9.82 21.79 6.72
N ALA A 224 11.06 21.34 6.92
CA ALA A 224 12.23 21.95 6.30
C ALA A 224 12.21 21.81 4.78
N LEU A 225 11.91 20.61 4.26
CA LEU A 225 11.78 20.35 2.81
C LEU A 225 10.68 21.22 2.18
N ASN A 226 9.50 21.32 2.81
CA ASN A 226 8.43 22.21 2.36
C ASN A 226 8.90 23.68 2.30
N ARG A 227 9.67 24.15 3.29
CA ARG A 227 10.22 25.51 3.30
C ARG A 227 11.29 25.77 2.24
N LEU A 228 11.97 24.71 1.79
CA LEU A 228 12.93 24.75 0.70
C LEU A 228 12.26 24.62 -0.68
N GLY A 229 10.95 24.36 -0.74
CA GLY A 229 10.24 24.12 -1.99
C GLY A 229 10.57 22.77 -2.64
N ILE A 230 11.10 21.82 -1.87
CA ILE A 230 11.36 20.46 -2.34
C ILE A 230 10.06 19.66 -2.28
N GLU A 231 9.75 18.93 -3.34
CA GLU A 231 8.57 18.07 -3.40
C GLU A 231 8.68 16.96 -2.35
N THR A 232 7.70 16.89 -1.45
CA THR A 232 7.65 15.95 -0.34
C THR A 232 6.19 15.83 0.14
N VAL A 233 5.97 15.07 1.22
CA VAL A 233 4.71 15.07 1.97
C VAL A 233 4.18 16.50 2.17
N ALA A 234 2.94 16.71 1.71
CA ALA A 234 2.29 18.01 1.72
C ALA A 234 2.25 18.60 3.14
N HIS A 235 2.47 19.91 3.23
CA HIS A 235 2.31 20.65 4.49
C HIS A 235 0.86 20.59 5.01
N GLN A 236 -0.13 20.56 4.10
CA GLN A 236 -1.53 20.36 4.47
C GLN A 236 -1.70 18.94 5.04
N GLY A 237 -2.30 18.84 6.23
CA GLY A 237 -2.43 17.55 6.91
C GLY A 237 -1.12 16.97 7.43
N LEU A 238 -0.03 17.75 7.50
CA LEU A 238 1.17 17.34 8.24
C LEU A 238 1.03 17.79 9.70
N ALA A 239 0.94 16.84 10.63
CA ALA A 239 0.80 17.14 12.05
C ALA A 239 1.59 16.19 12.94
N LEU A 240 2.11 16.72 14.04
CA LEU A 240 2.75 15.95 15.11
C LEU A 240 1.90 16.08 16.37
N GLU A 241 1.32 14.97 16.81
CA GLU A 241 0.54 14.91 18.05
C GLU A 241 1.44 14.45 19.20
N GLU A 242 1.56 15.28 20.23
CA GLU A 242 2.39 15.00 21.41
C GLU A 242 1.52 14.49 22.56
N ALA A 243 1.24 13.18 22.58
CA ALA A 243 0.59 12.49 23.69
C ALA A 243 1.58 11.59 24.44
N GLY A 244 1.08 10.60 25.20
CA GLY A 244 1.93 9.67 25.96
C GLY A 244 3.02 9.00 25.10
N LYS A 245 2.75 8.80 23.81
CA LYS A 245 3.74 8.60 22.73
C LYS A 245 3.35 9.54 21.57
N PRO A 246 4.30 10.17 20.87
CA PRO A 246 3.99 11.03 19.75
C PRO A 246 3.40 10.22 18.57
N SER A 247 2.69 10.88 17.67
CA SER A 247 2.30 10.31 16.37
C SER A 247 2.44 11.34 15.26
N LEU A 248 2.92 10.90 14.11
CA LEU A 248 3.10 11.74 12.93
C LEU A 248 2.00 11.43 11.93
N TRP A 249 1.20 12.43 11.62
CA TRP A 249 0.06 12.38 10.72
C TRP A 249 0.42 13.05 9.41
N MET A 250 0.11 12.39 8.31
CA MET A 250 0.35 12.87 6.96
C MET A 250 -0.87 12.57 6.11
N GLN A 251 -1.25 13.48 5.23
CA GLN A 251 -2.21 13.16 4.19
C GLN A 251 -1.61 12.13 3.23
N ARG A 252 -2.40 11.12 2.85
CA ARG A 252 -1.99 10.17 1.81
C ARG A 252 -1.86 10.88 0.46
N PHE A 253 -0.70 10.76 -0.18
CA PHE A 253 -0.48 11.35 -1.50
C PHE A 253 -1.15 10.54 -2.62
N ASP A 254 -1.46 9.26 -2.37
CA ASP A 254 -2.09 8.34 -3.33
C ASP A 254 -3.63 8.37 -3.27
N ARG A 255 -4.19 9.35 -2.57
CA ARG A 255 -5.63 9.58 -2.40
C ARG A 255 -5.95 11.04 -2.63
N GLN A 256 -6.93 11.32 -3.48
CA GLN A 256 -7.42 12.66 -3.71
C GLN A 256 -8.94 12.66 -3.56
N VAL A 257 -9.43 13.27 -2.48
CA VAL A 257 -10.87 13.50 -2.27
C VAL A 257 -11.31 14.62 -3.21
N THR A 258 -12.33 14.35 -4.01
CA THR A 258 -12.91 15.28 -5.00
C THR A 258 -14.42 15.37 -4.81
N GLY A 259 -15.07 16.31 -5.50
CA GLY A 259 -16.54 16.38 -5.49
C GLY A 259 -17.24 15.17 -6.11
N GLU A 260 -16.52 14.34 -6.87
CA GLU A 260 -17.04 13.13 -7.53
C GLU A 260 -16.70 11.84 -6.77
N GLY A 261 -16.01 11.94 -5.62
CA GLY A 261 -15.54 10.80 -4.82
C GLY A 261 -14.02 10.81 -4.62
N VAL A 262 -13.43 9.65 -4.34
CA VAL A 262 -12.00 9.51 -4.02
C VAL A 262 -11.21 8.95 -5.20
N ASN A 263 -10.40 9.81 -5.83
CA ASN A 263 -9.41 9.37 -6.81
C ASN A 263 -8.25 8.66 -6.12
N ARG A 264 -7.79 7.56 -6.72
CA ARG A 264 -6.66 6.75 -6.22
C ARG A 264 -5.56 6.74 -7.26
N LEU A 265 -4.34 7.14 -6.87
CA LEU A 265 -3.21 7.23 -7.79
C LEU A 265 -2.44 5.91 -7.84
N ALA A 266 -1.87 5.59 -9.00
CA ALA A 266 -0.96 4.46 -9.16
C ALA A 266 0.31 4.67 -8.36
N VAL A 267 0.70 3.67 -7.59
CA VAL A 267 1.95 3.67 -6.83
C VAL A 267 2.56 2.28 -6.93
N GLU A 268 3.83 2.23 -7.31
CA GLU A 268 4.63 1.02 -7.36
C GLU A 268 6.03 1.35 -6.84
N SER A 269 6.62 0.45 -6.06
CA SER A 269 7.94 0.67 -5.49
C SER A 269 9.04 0.43 -6.53
N ILE A 270 10.17 1.13 -6.37
CA ILE A 270 11.36 0.88 -7.19
C ILE A 270 11.87 -0.56 -7.07
N TYR A 271 11.63 -1.23 -5.95
CA TYR A 271 11.96 -2.63 -5.74
C TYR A 271 11.11 -3.55 -6.61
N SER A 272 9.80 -3.28 -6.70
CA SER A 272 8.92 -3.97 -7.64
C SER A 272 9.38 -3.78 -9.09
N LEU A 273 9.64 -2.53 -9.50
CA LEU A 273 10.10 -2.21 -10.86
C LEU A 273 11.42 -2.90 -11.21
N ALA A 274 12.28 -3.14 -10.22
CA ALA A 274 13.54 -3.87 -10.38
C ALA A 274 13.39 -5.40 -10.26
N GLY A 275 12.18 -5.94 -10.05
CA GLY A 275 11.91 -7.36 -9.88
C GLY A 275 12.42 -7.94 -8.56
N ILE A 276 12.69 -7.10 -7.55
CA ILE A 276 13.26 -7.52 -6.28
C ILE A 276 12.15 -7.86 -5.29
N THR A 277 12.07 -9.14 -4.92
CA THR A 277 11.05 -9.66 -3.99
C THR A 277 11.54 -9.87 -2.57
N ARG A 278 12.85 -9.77 -2.32
CA ARG A 278 13.46 -10.04 -1.01
C ARG A 278 13.51 -8.76 -0.17
N PRO A 279 12.86 -8.72 1.02
CA PRO A 279 12.92 -7.56 1.92
C PRO A 279 14.35 -7.22 2.35
N GLY A 280 14.65 -5.93 2.44
CA GLY A 280 15.97 -5.44 2.89
C GLY A 280 17.10 -5.63 1.88
N SER A 281 16.79 -5.95 0.62
CA SER A 281 17.79 -6.05 -0.44
C SER A 281 18.46 -4.70 -0.67
N PHE A 282 19.77 -4.72 -0.87
CA PHE A 282 20.54 -3.54 -1.20
C PHE A 282 20.30 -3.16 -2.67
N MET A 283 20.17 -1.86 -2.93
CA MET A 283 20.04 -1.30 -4.28
C MET A 283 20.89 -0.04 -4.34
N LEU A 284 21.73 0.09 -5.37
CA LEU A 284 22.46 1.32 -5.61
C LEU A 284 21.52 2.37 -6.20
N HIS A 285 21.77 3.64 -5.89
CA HIS A 285 21.00 4.75 -6.47
C HIS A 285 21.07 4.76 -8.01
N THR A 286 22.21 4.36 -8.59
CA THR A 286 22.37 4.22 -10.03
C THR A 286 21.49 3.12 -10.63
N ASP A 287 21.27 2.03 -9.90
CA ASP A 287 20.40 0.93 -10.34
C ASP A 287 18.93 1.37 -10.30
N ALA A 288 18.54 2.13 -9.27
CA ALA A 288 17.23 2.74 -9.17
C ALA A 288 16.97 3.69 -10.36
N ILE A 289 17.90 4.62 -10.62
CA ILE A 289 17.80 5.55 -11.76
C ILE A 289 17.73 4.80 -13.09
N GLY A 290 18.58 3.79 -13.29
CA GLY A 290 18.60 3.00 -14.51
C GLY A 290 17.29 2.23 -14.72
N THR A 291 16.67 1.75 -13.65
CA THR A 291 15.37 1.09 -13.68
C THR A 291 14.26 2.07 -14.07
N LEU A 292 14.17 3.22 -13.39
CA LEU A 292 13.18 4.26 -13.72
C LEU A 292 13.31 4.74 -15.16
N THR A 293 14.54 4.98 -15.63
CA THR A 293 14.84 5.40 -17.00
C THR A 293 14.27 4.41 -18.02
N LYS A 294 14.45 3.10 -17.81
CA LYS A 294 13.91 2.07 -18.70
C LYS A 294 12.38 2.09 -18.73
N ILE A 295 11.74 2.26 -17.56
CA ILE A 295 10.28 2.33 -17.45
C ILE A 295 9.74 3.58 -18.15
N TRP A 296 10.37 4.75 -17.96
CA TRP A 296 9.98 5.99 -18.65
C TRP A 296 10.07 5.83 -20.17
N ILE A 297 11.14 5.22 -20.68
CA ILE A 297 11.29 4.96 -22.12
C ILE A 297 10.18 4.02 -22.60
N ALA A 298 9.90 2.93 -21.87
CA ALA A 298 8.85 1.99 -22.23
C ALA A 298 7.45 2.63 -22.23
N ALA A 299 7.21 3.58 -21.32
CA ALA A 299 5.98 4.37 -21.26
C ALA A 299 5.91 5.51 -22.29
N GLY A 300 6.94 5.70 -23.12
CA GLY A 300 7.00 6.80 -24.11
C GLY A 300 7.31 8.17 -23.51
N GLN A 301 7.76 8.24 -22.27
CA GLN A 301 8.01 9.47 -21.50
C GLN A 301 9.49 9.91 -21.52
N GLN A 302 10.25 9.53 -22.54
CA GLN A 302 11.70 9.75 -22.59
C GLN A 302 12.12 11.23 -22.43
N GLU A 303 11.27 12.17 -22.86
CA GLU A 303 11.55 13.61 -22.79
C GLU A 303 11.53 14.15 -21.35
N GLU A 304 10.92 13.42 -20.41
CA GLU A 304 10.84 13.80 -18.99
C GLU A 304 12.06 13.34 -18.19
N ILE A 305 12.89 12.43 -18.72
CA ILE A 305 14.03 11.86 -18.02
C ILE A 305 15.02 12.91 -17.51
N PRO A 306 15.42 13.95 -18.28
CA PRO A 306 16.33 14.97 -17.78
C PRO A 306 15.79 15.68 -16.53
N ARG A 307 14.47 15.89 -16.46
CA ARG A 307 13.82 16.48 -15.29
C ARG A 307 13.87 15.53 -14.10
N LEU A 308 13.52 14.26 -14.31
CA LEU A 308 13.57 13.19 -13.29
C LEU A 308 14.97 13.08 -12.65
N LEU A 309 16.04 13.29 -13.42
CA LEU A 309 17.43 13.22 -12.92
C LEU A 309 17.91 14.51 -12.22
N SER A 310 17.17 15.60 -12.38
CA SER A 310 17.52 16.91 -11.83
C SER A 310 16.86 17.24 -10.50
N GLU A 311 15.80 16.50 -10.15
CA GLU A 311 15.12 16.49 -8.85
C GLU A 311 15.89 15.66 -7.82
#